data_AF-A0A7V1PCI5-F1
#
_entry.id   AF-A0A7V1PCI5-F1
#
_cell.length_a   1.000
_cell.length_b   1.000
_cell.length_c   1.000
_cell.angle_alpha   90.00
_cell.angle_beta   90.00
_cell.angle_gamma   90.00
#
_symmetry.space_group_name_H-M   'P 1'
#
loop_
_entity.id
_entity.type
_entity.pdbx_description
1 polymer ?
#
loop_
_entity_poly.entity_id
_entity_poly.type
_entity_poly.pdbx_seq_one_letter_code
_entity_poly.pdbx_strand_id
1 'polypeptide(L)' 'MKLARKLALGVVFGLGLFVLWGCTPGVGPSSGPVAHIAAHPTQGEVPLTVEFDGSRSYDPKGDITDWLWDFG' A
#
# COMPACT_ATOMS: atom_id res chain seq x y z
N MET A 1 52.78 -27.63 23.37
CA MET A 1 52.33 -26.39 22.73
C MET A 1 50.89 -26.16 23.15
N LYS A 2 50.61 -25.05 23.86
CA LYS A 2 49.26 -24.67 24.31
C LYS A 2 48.36 -24.42 23.09
N LEU A 3 47.13 -24.95 23.06
CA LEU A 3 45.92 -24.10 22.90
C LEU A 3 44.60 -24.84 23.20
N ALA A 4 43.95 -24.35 24.25
CA ALA A 4 42.53 -24.26 24.62
C ALA A 4 41.47 -25.27 24.13
N ARG A 5 40.91 -25.98 25.12
CA ARG A 5 39.53 -26.54 25.18
C ARG A 5 38.47 -25.41 25.19
N LYS A 6 37.31 -25.67 24.57
CA LYS A 6 35.96 -25.18 24.97
C LYS A 6 34.91 -26.04 24.23
N LEU A 7 34.52 -27.20 24.78
CA LEU A 7 33.29 -27.44 25.56
C LEU A 7 31.99 -27.00 24.85
N ALA A 8 31.27 -28.00 24.33
CA ALA A 8 29.85 -27.91 24.00
C ALA A 8 29.02 -27.97 25.28
N LEU A 9 28.09 -27.02 25.51
CA LEU A 9 26.89 -27.20 26.34
C LEU A 9 25.93 -25.98 26.28
N GLY A 10 24.62 -26.26 26.26
CA GLY A 10 23.52 -25.32 26.58
C GLY A 10 22.48 -25.21 25.47
N VAL A 11 21.51 -26.13 25.34
CA VAL A 11 20.23 -26.23 26.10
C VAL A 11 19.44 -24.91 26.13
N VAL A 12 18.43 -24.86 25.24
CA VAL A 12 17.06 -24.34 25.43
C VAL A 12 16.86 -23.35 26.58
N PHE A 13 16.55 -22.08 26.29
CA PHE A 13 15.59 -21.26 27.06
C PHE A 13 15.32 -19.94 26.32
N GLY A 14 14.11 -19.78 25.81
CA GLY A 14 13.64 -18.51 25.25
C GLY A 14 12.49 -18.69 24.27
N LEU A 15 11.26 -18.76 24.80
CA LEU A 15 10.03 -18.40 24.07
C LEU A 15 10.18 -16.94 23.57
N GLY A 16 10.92 -16.75 22.48
CA GLY A 16 11.37 -15.43 22.05
C GLY A 16 12.32 -15.42 20.85
N LEU A 17 12.48 -16.54 20.14
CA LEU A 17 12.94 -16.52 18.75
C LEU A 17 11.75 -16.83 17.85
N PHE A 18 10.86 -15.85 17.88
CA PHE A 18 9.70 -15.68 17.05
C PHE A 18 10.10 -15.99 15.60
N VAL A 19 9.33 -16.87 14.98
CA VAL A 19 9.28 -17.05 13.53
C VAL A 19 8.75 -15.73 12.92
N LEU A 20 9.55 -14.66 12.96
CA LEU A 20 9.32 -13.32 12.39
C LEU A 20 10.25 -13.07 11.21
N TRP A 21 10.50 -14.11 10.41
CA TRP A 21 10.81 -13.88 9.01
C TRP A 21 9.51 -13.94 8.22
N GLY A 22 8.54 -13.14 8.67
CA GLY A 22 7.46 -12.66 7.85
C GLY A 22 8.03 -11.71 6.80
N CYS A 23 8.79 -12.25 5.86
CA CYS A 23 8.76 -11.69 4.52
C CYS A 23 7.44 -12.20 3.93
N THR A 24 6.33 -11.51 4.26
CA THR A 24 5.09 -11.75 3.55
C THR A 24 5.33 -11.33 2.10
N PRO A 25 5.27 -12.25 1.12
CA PRO A 25 5.48 -11.86 -0.26
C PRO A 25 4.27 -11.05 -0.72
N GLY A 26 4.50 -9.78 -1.06
CA GLY A 26 3.69 -9.11 -2.05
C GLY A 26 2.42 -8.40 -1.56
N VAL A 27 2.54 -7.52 -0.56
CA VAL A 27 1.69 -6.32 -0.55
C VAL A 27 2.60 -5.09 -0.56
N GLY A 28 3.19 -4.85 -1.73
CA GLY A 28 3.64 -3.49 -2.06
C GLY A 28 2.43 -2.57 -2.21
N PRO A 29 2.62 -1.24 -2.26
CA PRO A 29 1.53 -0.31 -2.52
C PRO A 29 0.71 -0.78 -3.73
N SER A 30 -0.63 -0.75 -3.59
CA SER A 30 -1.57 -1.25 -4.59
C SER A 30 -1.18 -0.75 -5.97
N SER A 31 -0.85 -1.66 -6.88
CA SER A 31 -0.35 -1.29 -8.20
C SER A 31 -1.45 -1.13 -9.24
N GLY A 32 -2.61 -0.64 -8.80
CA GLY A 32 -3.70 -0.26 -9.68
C GLY A 32 -3.73 1.25 -9.86
N PRO A 33 -4.76 1.76 -10.55
CA PRO A 33 -4.90 3.19 -10.80
C PRO A 33 -5.04 3.98 -9.49
N VAL A 34 -4.40 5.14 -9.46
CA VAL A 34 -4.55 6.18 -8.45
C VAL A 34 -5.56 7.19 -8.97
N ALA A 35 -6.69 7.32 -8.27
CA ALA A 35 -7.74 8.27 -8.63
C ALA A 35 -7.37 9.69 -8.19
N HIS A 36 -7.44 10.64 -9.13
CA HIS A 36 -7.31 12.07 -8.89
C HIS A 36 -8.49 12.79 -9.50
N ILE A 37 -9.32 13.39 -8.65
CA ILE A 37 -10.60 14.00 -9.01
C ILE A 37 -10.56 15.50 -8.70
N ALA A 38 -11.10 16.31 -9.61
CA ALA A 38 -11.44 17.70 -9.38
C ALA A 38 -12.93 17.95 -9.66
N ALA A 39 -13.49 18.98 -9.03
CA ALA A 39 -14.86 19.42 -9.28
C ALA A 39 -14.91 20.94 -9.40
N HIS A 40 -15.72 21.46 -10.32
CA HIS A 40 -15.91 22.90 -10.48
C HIS A 40 -17.26 23.23 -11.13
N PRO A 41 -18.00 24.25 -10.64
CA PRO A 41 -17.83 24.96 -9.37
C PRO A 41 -18.23 24.08 -8.17
N THR A 42 -17.67 24.35 -6.98
CA THR A 42 -17.99 23.59 -5.74
C THR A 42 -19.13 24.21 -4.93
N GLN A 43 -19.65 25.35 -5.36
CA GLN A 43 -20.73 26.10 -4.70
C GLN A 43 -21.42 27.05 -5.69
N GLY A 44 -22.66 27.45 -5.38
CA GLY A 44 -23.45 28.36 -6.20
C GLY A 44 -24.93 28.33 -5.83
N GLU A 45 -25.75 29.09 -6.56
CA GLU A 45 -27.20 29.10 -6.40
C GLU A 45 -27.85 27.99 -7.24
N VAL A 46 -29.03 27.54 -6.83
CA VAL A 46 -29.76 26.48 -7.53
C VAL A 46 -30.53 27.02 -8.75
N PRO A 47 -30.57 26.30 -9.88
CA PRO A 47 -29.87 25.05 -10.16
C PRO A 47 -28.38 25.26 -10.48
N LEU A 48 -27.51 24.48 -9.85
CA LEU A 48 -26.06 24.52 -10.08
C LEU A 48 -25.63 23.31 -10.91
N THR A 49 -24.96 23.55 -12.04
CA THR A 49 -24.27 22.51 -12.80
C THR A 49 -22.83 22.41 -12.29
N VAL A 50 -22.39 21.20 -11.92
CA VAL A 50 -21.03 20.93 -11.45
C VAL A 50 -20.36 19.94 -12.40
N GLU A 51 -19.18 20.30 -12.88
CA GLU A 51 -18.34 19.43 -13.71
C GLU A 51 -17.36 18.67 -12.82
N PHE A 52 -17.27 17.35 -13.03
CA PHE A 52 -16.28 16.48 -12.38
C PHE A 52 -15.24 16.03 -13.40
N ASP A 53 -13.97 16.16 -13.05
CA ASP A 53 -12.83 15.82 -13.91
C ASP A 53 -11.93 14.78 -13.23
N GLY A 54 -11.84 13.59 -13.83
CA GLY A 54 -10.98 12.49 -13.42
C GLY A 54 -9.70 12.34 -14.25
N SER A 55 -9.42 13.25 -15.18
CA SER A 55 -8.34 13.14 -16.19
C SER A 55 -6.94 13.09 -15.60
N ARG A 56 -6.75 13.56 -14.36
CA ARG A 56 -5.47 13.51 -13.65
C ARG A 56 -5.20 12.18 -12.96
N SER A 57 -6.17 11.26 -12.98
CA SER A 57 -5.95 9.90 -12.49
C SER A 57 -4.87 9.22 -13.33
N TYR A 58 -4.09 8.33 -12.73
CA TYR A 58 -3.04 7.60 -13.45
C TYR A 58 -2.84 6.20 -12.89
N ASP A 59 -2.44 5.25 -13.72
CA ASP A 59 -1.93 3.95 -13.28
C ASP A 59 -0.43 3.87 -13.59
N PRO A 60 0.44 3.66 -12.58
CA PRO A 60 1.88 3.50 -12.81
C PRO A 60 2.28 2.30 -13.69
N LYS A 61 1.39 1.32 -13.88
CA LYS A 61 1.65 0.06 -14.57
C LYS A 61 0.77 -0.17 -15.81
N GLY A 62 -0.13 0.75 -16.13
CA GLY A 62 -1.06 0.58 -17.24
C GLY A 62 -1.84 1.84 -17.58
N ASP A 63 -2.89 1.65 -18.37
CA ASP A 63 -3.80 2.71 -18.78
C ASP A 63 -5.11 2.62 -17.97
N ILE A 64 -5.75 3.77 -17.78
CA ILE A 64 -7.10 3.82 -17.23
C ILE A 64 -8.10 3.49 -18.34
N THR A 65 -8.96 2.49 -18.12
CA THR A 65 -9.95 2.05 -19.10
C THR A 65 -11.35 2.62 -18.84
N ASP A 66 -11.68 2.89 -17.58
CA ASP A 66 -13.04 3.23 -17.16
C ASP A 66 -13.05 4.21 -15.97
N TRP A 67 -14.13 4.96 -15.84
CA TRP A 67 -14.44 5.82 -14.70
C TRP A 67 -15.83 5.47 -14.17
N LEU A 68 -15.92 5.24 -12.87
CA LEU A 68 -17.18 5.03 -12.17
C LEU A 68 -17.43 6.23 -11.26
N TRP A 69 -18.58 6.87 -11.44
CA TRP A 69 -19.04 7.98 -10.61
C TRP A 69 -20.29 7.56 -9.84
N ASP A 70 -20.28 7.82 -8.54
CA ASP A 70 -21.42 7.60 -7.65
C ASP A 70 -21.66 8.90 -6.87
N PHE A 71 -22.86 9.47 -7.01
CA PHE A 71 -23.26 10.73 -6.37
C PHE A 71 -24.20 10.52 -5.17
N GLY A 72 -24.46 9.26 -4.79
CA GLY A 72 -25.38 8.89 -3.70
C GLY A 72 -26.72 8.35 -4.15
#